data_AF-A0A7C7MI30-F1
#
_entry.id   AF-A0A7C7MI30-F1
#
_cell.length_a   1.000
_cell.length_b   1.000
_cell.length_c   1.000
_cell.angle_alpha   90.00
_cell.angle_beta   90.00
_cell.angle_gamma   90.00
#
_symmetry.space_group_name_H-M   'P 1'
#
loop_
_entity.id
_entity.type
_entity.pdbx_description
1 polymer ?
#
loop_
_entity_poly.entity_id
_entity_poly.type
_entity_poly.pdbx_seq_one_letter_code
_entity_poly.pdbx_strand_id
1 'polypeptide(L)' 'MNGVHDMDGVHGFGPIRPAENEPIFHIPWDVRAFGMAMESQGTYAWEDLRSRLIQ' A
#
# COMPACT_ATOMS: atom_id res chain seq x y z
N MET A 1 -7.41 4.08 -14.22
CA MET A 1 -7.26 5.54 -14.10
C MET A 1 -5.78 5.88 -14.25
N ASN A 2 -5.46 7.10 -14.72
CA ASN A 2 -4.09 7.63 -14.74
C ASN A 2 -3.89 8.49 -13.47
N GLY A 3 -3.88 7.82 -12.31
CA GLY A 3 -3.76 8.47 -11.00
C GLY A 3 -2.29 8.65 -10.59
N VAL A 4 -2.05 9.41 -9.51
CA VAL A 4 -0.68 9.69 -9.00
C VAL A 4 0.08 8.42 -8.57
N HIS A 5 -0.64 7.32 -8.33
CA HIS A 5 -0.05 6.03 -8.00
C HIS A 5 0.64 5.35 -9.20
N ASP A 6 0.34 5.77 -10.43
CA ASP A 6 0.98 5.31 -11.66
C ASP A 6 2.32 6.02 -11.87
N MET A 7 3.31 5.63 -11.06
CA MET A 7 4.60 6.31 -10.98
C MET A 7 5.68 5.71 -11.89
N ASP A 8 5.34 4.71 -12.72
CA ASP A 8 6.33 4.11 -13.61
C ASP A 8 6.88 5.15 -14.60
N GLY A 9 8.21 5.18 -14.75
CA GLY A 9 8.89 6.18 -15.59
C GLY A 9 8.92 7.61 -15.05
N VAL A 10 8.45 7.89 -13.83
CA VAL A 10 8.52 9.23 -13.21
C VAL A 10 9.89 9.48 -12.58
N HIS A 11 10.44 10.69 -12.76
CA HIS A 11 11.78 11.08 -12.32
C HIS A 11 11.73 12.07 -11.14
N GLY A 12 12.81 12.14 -10.35
CA GLY A 12 13.00 13.21 -9.35
C GLY A 12 12.80 12.82 -7.88
N PHE A 13 12.58 11.54 -7.56
CA PHE A 13 12.37 11.09 -6.16
C PHE A 13 13.64 10.97 -5.31
N GLY A 14 14.83 11.07 -5.92
CA GLY A 14 16.10 10.85 -5.25
C GLY A 14 16.44 9.36 -5.08
N PRO A 15 17.49 9.04 -4.29
CA PRO A 15 17.95 7.66 -4.12
C PRO A 15 17.05 6.84 -3.19
N ILE A 16 16.95 5.54 -3.45
CA ILE A 16 16.30 4.57 -2.55
C ILE A 16 17.11 4.47 -1.25
N ARG A 17 16.43 4.48 -0.10
CA ARG A 17 17.02 4.40 1.24
C ARG A 17 16.42 3.24 2.04
N PRO A 18 16.88 2.00 1.83
CA PRO A 18 16.37 0.84 2.57
C PRO A 18 16.82 0.88 4.03
N ALA A 19 15.96 0.40 4.94
CA ALA A 19 16.34 0.19 6.33
C ALA A 19 17.08 -1.16 6.48
N GLU A 20 18.16 -1.19 7.27
CA GLU A 20 19.02 -2.38 7.41
C GLU A 20 18.32 -3.54 8.14
N ASN A 21 17.34 -3.24 9.00
CA ASN A 21 16.57 -4.22 9.78
C ASN A 21 15.09 -3.81 9.88
N GLU A 22 14.42 -3.69 8.73
CA GLU A 22 13.03 -3.25 8.69
C GLU A 22 12.11 -4.28 9.37
N PRO A 23 11.37 -3.91 10.44
CA PRO A 23 10.40 -4.80 11.05
C PRO A 23 9.19 -4.98 10.13
N ILE A 24 8.51 -6.13 10.22
CA ILE A 24 7.28 -6.40 9.44
C ILE A 24 6.19 -5.35 9.75
N PHE A 25 6.11 -4.92 11.01
CA PHE A 25 5.21 -3.87 11.47
C PHE A 25 6.00 -2.91 12.36
N HIS A 26 5.98 -1.61 12.02
CA HIS A 26 6.73 -0.58 12.72
C HIS A 26 6.02 -0.13 13.99
N ILE A 27 4.69 -0.10 13.96
CA ILE A 27 3.85 0.30 15.10
C ILE A 27 2.62 -0.61 15.24
N PRO A 28 1.97 -0.68 16.42
CA PRO A 28 0.78 -1.51 16.63
C PRO A 28 -0.40 -1.20 15.70
N TRP A 29 -0.40 -0.02 15.05
CA TRP A 29 -1.41 0.32 14.06
C TRP A 29 -1.24 -0.44 12.75
N ASP A 30 -0.02 -0.76 12.32
CA ASP A 30 0.23 -1.39 11.02
C ASP A 30 -0.39 -2.79 10.94
N VAL A 31 -0.32 -3.55 12.04
CA VAL A 31 -0.97 -4.87 12.18
C VAL A 31 -2.48 -4.76 12.02
N ARG A 32 -3.09 -3.72 12.59
CA ARG A 32 -4.54 -3.48 12.53
C ARG A 32 -4.97 -3.09 11.13
N ALA A 33 -4.24 -2.17 10.49
CA ALA A 33 -4.50 -1.77 9.11
C ALA A 33 -4.42 -2.96 8.15
N PHE A 34 -3.40 -3.81 8.31
CA PHE A 34 -3.26 -5.03 7.52
C PHE A 34 -4.41 -6.01 7.77
N GLY A 35 -4.77 -6.27 9.03
CA GLY A 35 -5.90 -7.14 9.38
C GLY A 35 -7.22 -6.68 8.74
N MET A 36 -7.53 -5.39 8.82
CA MET A 36 -8.73 -4.82 8.19
C MET A 36 -8.74 -4.99 6.67
N ALA A 37 -7.59 -4.82 6.00
CA ALA A 37 -7.48 -5.04 4.57
C ALA A 37 -7.72 -6.53 4.22
N MET A 38 -7.19 -7.46 5.01
CA MET A 38 -7.39 -8.90 4.81
C MET A 38 -8.86 -9.32 5.00
N GLU A 39 -9.54 -8.81 6.03
CA GLU A 39 -10.96 -9.10 6.27
C GLU A 39 -11.87 -8.57 5.15
N SER A 40 -11.49 -7.45 4.52
CA SER A 40 -12.29 -6.85 3.46
C SER A 40 -12.44 -7.74 2.20
N GLN A 41 -11.59 -8.75 2.02
CA GLN A 41 -11.63 -9.68 0.89
C GLN A 41 -12.92 -10.53 0.83
N GLY A 42 -13.62 -10.72 1.96
CA GLY A 42 -14.92 -11.40 1.99
C GLY A 42 -16.09 -10.48 1.62
N THR A 43 -15.87 -9.17 1.57
CA THR A 43 -16.90 -8.14 1.33
C THR A 43 -16.73 -7.48 -0.04
N TYR A 44 -15.50 -7.35 -0.51
CA TYR A 44 -15.14 -6.71 -1.78
C TYR A 44 -14.25 -7.63 -2.59
N ALA A 45 -14.46 -7.68 -3.92
CA ALA A 45 -13.48 -8.28 -4.80
C ALA A 45 -12.17 -7.48 -4.70
N TRP A 46 -11.04 -8.12 -5.00
CA TRP A 46 -9.74 -7.45 -4.95
C TRP A 46 -9.70 -6.17 -5.80
N GLU A 47 -10.33 -6.17 -6.97
CA GLU A 47 -10.41 -4.98 -7.84
C GLU A 47 -11.23 -3.84 -7.23
N ASP A 48 -12.29 -4.15 -6.46
CA ASP A 48 -13.11 -3.14 -5.79
C ASP A 48 -12.34 -2.48 -4.64
N LEU A 49 -11.60 -3.28 -3.86
CA LEU A 49 -10.74 -2.76 -2.80
C LEU A 49 -9.62 -1.90 -3.39
N ARG A 50 -8.97 -2.38 -4.46
CA ARG A 50 -7.94 -1.66 -5.20
C ARG A 50 -8.46 -0.30 -5.66
N SER A 51 -9.58 -0.26 -6.39
CA SER A 51 -10.13 0.99 -6.92
C SER A 51 -10.54 2.02 -5.84
N ARG A 52 -10.76 1.61 -4.58
CA ARG A 52 -11.10 2.50 -3.48
C ARG A 52 -9.88 3.05 -2.75
N LEU A 53 -8.80 2.27 -2.69
CA LEU A 53 -7.54 2.63 -2.04
C LEU A 53 -6.65 3.46 -2.98
N ILE A 54 -6.64 3.11 -4.26
CA ILE A 54 -5.91 3.84 -5.30
C ILE A 54 -6.91 4.48 -6.26
N GLN A 55 -7.00 5.81 -6.21
CA GLN A 55 -7.72 6.62 -7.20
C GLN A 55 -6.85 6.82 -8.43
#